data_AF-A0A958QGS0-F1
#
_entry.id   AF-A0A958QGS0-F1
#
_cell.length_a   1.000
_cell.length_b   1.000
_cell.length_c   1.000
_cell.angle_alpha   90.00
_cell.angle_beta   90.00
_cell.angle_gamma   90.00
#
_symmetry.space_group_name_H-M   'P 1'
#
loop_
_entity.id
_entity.type
_entity.pdbx_description
1 polymer ?
#
loop_
_entity_poly.entity_id
_entity_poly.type
_entity_poly.pdbx_seq_one_letter_code
_entity_poly.pdbx_strand_id
1 'polypeptide(L)'
;MDPRDALSEGVVGVSHEITPELLFEAYSFGIFPWPHQESEPTLWFCPPRRGVLVFSDLHLPRSLIKYRRKSTWNFTLNQRFPEVMAACANAIRPEQKGTWITDQMIRAYLNFH
;
A
#
# COMPACT_ATOMS: atom_id res chain seq x y z
N MET A 1 -6.37 -1.33 -17.95
CA MET A 1 -6.68 -2.60 -17.23
C MET A 1 -8.13 -2.51 -16.78
N ASP A 2 -8.99 -3.49 -17.09
CA ASP A 2 -10.40 -3.45 -16.68
C ASP A 2 -10.62 -4.30 -15.41
N PRO A 3 -11.16 -3.74 -14.32
CA PRO A 3 -11.48 -4.49 -13.09
C PRO A 3 -12.40 -5.69 -13.30
N ARG A 4 -13.25 -5.65 -14.33
CA ARG A 4 -14.23 -6.71 -14.62
C ARG A 4 -13.60 -7.97 -15.19
N ASP A 5 -12.36 -7.85 -15.69
CA ASP A 5 -11.59 -8.96 -16.25
C ASP A 5 -10.70 -9.64 -15.20
N ALA A 6 -10.89 -9.32 -13.91
CA ALA A 6 -10.12 -9.92 -12.82
C ALA A 6 -10.30 -11.45 -12.77
N LEU A 7 -9.18 -12.17 -12.62
CA LEU A 7 -9.19 -13.59 -12.27
C LEU A 7 -9.82 -13.81 -10.88
N SER A 8 -10.14 -15.05 -10.52
CA SER A 8 -10.74 -15.38 -9.21
C SER A 8 -9.93 -14.88 -8.02
N GLU A 9 -8.60 -14.84 -8.16
CA GLU A 9 -7.65 -14.34 -7.16
C GLU A 9 -7.50 -12.80 -7.17
N GLY A 10 -8.25 -12.10 -8.03
CA GLY A 10 -8.25 -10.64 -8.16
C GLY A 10 -7.19 -10.06 -9.08
N VAL A 11 -6.35 -10.88 -9.74
CA VAL A 11 -5.33 -10.37 -10.68
C VAL A 11 -5.99 -9.84 -11.96
N VAL A 12 -5.65 -8.62 -12.37
CA VAL A 12 -6.20 -7.94 -13.57
C VAL A 12 -5.14 -7.60 -14.63
N GLY A 13 -3.86 -7.69 -14.28
CA GLY A 13 -2.80 -7.29 -15.20
C GLY A 13 -1.40 -7.46 -14.62
N VAL A 14 -0.42 -7.21 -15.50
CA VAL A 14 1.01 -7.29 -15.20
C VAL A 14 1.74 -6.14 -15.87
N SER A 15 2.73 -5.55 -15.21
CA SER A 15 3.61 -4.53 -15.81
C SER A 15 5.06 -4.70 -15.36
N HIS A 16 6.01 -4.33 -16.22
CA HIS A 16 7.44 -4.32 -15.88
C HIS A 16 7.87 -3.01 -15.23
N GLU A 17 7.13 -1.93 -15.48
CA GLU A 17 7.36 -0.61 -14.91
C GLU A 17 6.09 -0.11 -14.21
N ILE A 18 6.28 0.77 -13.23
CA ILE A 18 5.21 1.43 -12.48
C ILE A 18 5.46 2.94 -12.60
N THR A 19 4.70 3.60 -13.46
CA THR A 19 4.77 5.06 -13.63
C THR A 19 3.68 5.76 -12.81
N PRO A 20 3.84 7.06 -12.49
CA PRO A 20 2.79 7.85 -11.83
C PRO A 20 1.45 7.85 -12.58
N GLU A 21 1.48 7.88 -13.92
CA GLU A 21 0.28 7.87 -14.76
C GLU A 21 -0.45 6.53 -14.64
N LEU A 22 0.30 5.42 -14.67
CA LEU A 22 -0.25 4.09 -14.50
C LEU A 22 -0.85 3.89 -13.10
N LEU A 23 -0.18 4.39 -12.05
CA LEU A 23 -0.72 4.40 -10.69
C LEU A 23 -2.02 5.18 -10.63
N PHE A 24 -2.05 6.40 -11.18
CA PHE A 24 -3.25 7.24 -11.20
C PHE A 24 -4.43 6.55 -11.89
N GLU A 25 -4.21 5.98 -13.07
CA GLU A 25 -5.23 5.26 -13.82
C GLU A 25 -5.72 4.04 -13.02
N ALA A 26 -4.80 3.19 -12.55
CA ALA A 26 -5.14 1.98 -11.81
C ALA A 26 -5.95 2.29 -10.55
N TYR A 27 -5.51 3.25 -9.72
CA TYR A 27 -6.24 3.65 -8.51
C TYR A 27 -7.63 4.21 -8.82
N SER A 28 -7.80 4.93 -9.93
CA SER A 28 -9.09 5.44 -10.39
C SER A 28 -10.09 4.33 -10.73
N PHE A 29 -9.59 3.15 -11.13
CA PHE A 29 -10.39 1.94 -11.35
C PHE A 29 -10.43 0.99 -10.15
N GLY A 30 -9.86 1.39 -9.01
CA GLY A 30 -9.80 0.56 -7.80
C GLY A 30 -8.78 -0.58 -7.86
N ILE A 31 -7.85 -0.52 -8.81
CA ILE A 31 -6.76 -1.47 -9.00
C ILE A 31 -5.52 -0.98 -8.24
N PHE A 32 -4.76 -1.90 -7.64
CA PHE A 32 -3.50 -1.57 -6.95
C PHE A 32 -2.37 -2.55 -7.31
N PRO A 33 -1.10 -2.08 -7.34
CA PRO A 33 0.04 -2.95 -7.56
C PRO A 33 0.39 -3.72 -6.28
N TRP A 34 0.72 -5.00 -6.44
CA TRP A 34 1.23 -5.79 -5.33
C TRP A 34 2.28 -6.80 -5.84
N PRO A 35 3.56 -6.40 -5.95
CA PRO A 35 4.61 -7.28 -6.43
C PRO A 35 4.91 -8.42 -5.44
N HIS A 36 5.34 -9.55 -6.00
CA HIS A 36 5.80 -10.70 -5.23
C HIS A 36 7.31 -10.68 -4.97
N GLN A 37 8.12 -10.23 -5.94
CA GLN A 37 9.59 -10.15 -5.85
C GLN A 37 10.15 -9.00 -6.72
N GLU A 38 11.35 -8.49 -6.41
CA GLU A 38 11.99 -7.39 -7.17
C GLU A 38 12.28 -7.76 -8.64
N SER A 39 12.68 -9.00 -8.90
CA SER A 39 13.04 -9.47 -10.24
C SER A 39 11.84 -9.93 -11.08
N GLU A 40 10.63 -9.91 -10.51
CA GLU A 40 9.41 -10.34 -11.18
C GLU A 40 8.59 -9.13 -11.63
N PRO A 41 7.85 -9.24 -12.75
CA PRO A 41 6.89 -8.22 -13.14
C PRO A 41 5.87 -7.95 -12.04
N THR A 42 5.45 -6.69 -11.90
CA THR A 42 4.44 -6.30 -10.92
C THR A 42 3.06 -6.78 -11.34
N LEU A 43 2.40 -7.53 -10.45
CA LEU A 43 0.99 -7.89 -10.61
C LEU A 43 0.08 -6.78 -10.11
N TRP A 44 -1.02 -6.58 -10.81
CA TRP A 44 -2.07 -5.61 -10.48
C TRP A 44 -3.33 -6.33 -10.04
N PHE A 45 -3.92 -5.87 -8.95
CA PHE A 45 -5.04 -6.54 -8.28
C PHE A 45 -6.28 -5.66 -8.16
N CYS A 46 -7.44 -6.28 -8.38
CA CYS A 46 -8.77 -5.81 -8.03
C CYS A 46 -9.58 -6.99 -7.44
N PRO A 47 -9.44 -7.28 -6.14
CA PRO A 47 -10.11 -8.41 -5.52
C PRO A 47 -11.64 -8.22 -5.48
N PRO A 48 -12.44 -9.29 -5.62
CA PRO A 48 -13.90 -9.21 -5.61
C PRO A 48 -14.48 -8.78 -4.25
N ARG A 49 -13.70 -8.95 -3.17
CA ARG A 49 -14.00 -8.42 -1.82
C ARG A 49 -12.87 -7.51 -1.41
N ARG A 50 -13.20 -6.27 -1.04
CA ARG A 50 -12.21 -5.25 -0.65
C ARG A 50 -12.29 -4.95 0.83
N GLY A 51 -11.14 -4.97 1.49
CA GLY A 51 -11.00 -4.42 2.84
C GLY A 51 -11.16 -2.91 2.78
N VAL A 52 -12.16 -2.38 3.48
CA VAL A 52 -12.40 -0.95 3.63
C VAL A 52 -12.52 -0.61 5.10
N LEU A 53 -11.96 0.54 5.51
CA LEU A 53 -12.11 1.08 6.85
C LEU A 53 -13.05 2.29 6.78
N VAL A 54 -14.28 2.12 7.24
CA VAL A 54 -15.23 3.22 7.36
C VAL A 54 -14.89 4.00 8.64
N PHE A 55 -14.49 5.26 8.51
CA PHE A 55 -13.99 6.03 9.66
C PHE A 55 -15.02 6.23 10.78
N SER A 56 -16.32 6.26 10.47
CA SER A 56 -17.39 6.31 11.48
C SER A 56 -17.42 5.07 12.37
N ASP A 57 -16.93 3.94 11.85
CA ASP A 57 -16.98 2.63 12.49
C ASP A 57 -15.63 2.26 13.11
N LEU A 58 -14.66 3.19 13.09
CA LEU A 58 -13.33 2.98 13.65
C LEU A 58 -13.42 2.72 15.16
N HIS A 59 -13.19 1.48 15.56
CA HIS A 59 -13.10 1.12 16.96
C HIS A 59 -11.79 1.63 17.56
N LEU A 60 -11.88 2.54 18.53
CA LEU A 60 -10.74 3.02 19.31
C LEU A 60 -10.77 2.40 20.71
N PRO A 61 -9.86 1.46 21.02
CA PRO A 61 -9.79 0.85 22.35
C PRO A 61 -9.55 1.91 23.44
N ARG A 62 -10.18 1.75 24.60
CA ARG A 62 -10.03 2.67 25.74
C ARG A 62 -8.56 2.89 26.15
N SER A 63 -7.74 1.85 26.05
CA SER A 63 -6.29 1.91 26.31
C SER A 63 -5.56 2.84 25.35
N LEU A 64 -5.88 2.79 24.05
CA LEU A 64 -5.30 3.66 23.03
C LEU A 64 -5.69 5.13 23.27
N ILE A 65 -6.96 5.38 23.61
CA ILE A 65 -7.43 6.73 23.95
C ILE A 65 -6.69 7.28 25.18
N LYS A 66 -6.50 6.44 26.21
CA LYS A 66 -5.76 6.82 27.42
C LYS A 66 -4.28 7.09 27.12
N TYR A 67 -3.66 6.24 26.29
CA TYR A 67 -2.26 6.41 25.88
C TYR A 67 -2.05 7.71 25.10
N ARG A 68 -2.90 7.98 24.10
CA ARG A 68 -2.83 9.19 23.27
C ARG A 68 -2.83 10.48 24.10
N ARG A 69 -3.62 10.55 25.18
CA ARG A 69 -3.67 11.73 26.06
C ARG A 69 -2.35 12.02 26.78
N LYS A 70 -1.46 11.03 26.89
CA LYS A 70 -0.17 11.13 27.58
C LYS A 70 1.02 11.05 26.63
N SER A 71 0.80 10.71 25.36
CA SER A 71 1.90 10.54 24.41
C SER A 71 2.51 11.90 24.08
N THR A 72 3.83 11.92 23.95
CA THR A 72 4.59 13.06 23.41
C THR A 72 4.77 12.97 21.89
N TRP A 73 4.01 12.11 21.23
CA TRP A 73 4.11 11.88 19.80
C TRP A 73 3.47 13.01 19.01
N ASN A 74 4.20 13.48 18.00
CA ASN A 74 3.70 14.42 17.01
C ASN A 74 3.38 13.67 15.72
N PHE A 75 2.19 13.91 15.18
CA PHE A 75 1.76 13.36 13.90
C PHE A 75 1.82 14.47 12.87
N THR A 76 2.48 14.22 11.75
CA THR A 76 2.63 15.17 10.66
C THR A 76 2.24 14.52 9.35
N LEU A 77 1.95 15.34 8.34
CA LEU A 77 1.56 14.88 7.00
C LEU A 77 2.64 15.29 6.02
N ASN A 78 3.03 14.37 5.14
CA ASN A 78 3.93 14.59 4.00
C ASN A 78 5.28 15.26 4.32
N GLN A 79 5.78 15.18 5.55
CA GLN A 79 7.06 15.80 5.92
C GLN A 79 8.28 14.95 5.57
N ARG A 80 8.11 13.62 5.52
CA ARG A 80 9.19 12.63 5.51
C ARG A 80 8.79 11.38 4.71
N PHE A 81 8.17 11.58 3.54
CA PHE A 81 7.61 10.48 2.75
C PHE A 81 8.66 9.42 2.35
N PRO A 82 9.87 9.79 1.88
CA PRO A 82 10.92 8.81 1.59
C PRO A 82 11.32 7.97 2.81
N GLU A 83 11.48 8.61 3.97
CA GLU A 83 11.86 7.93 5.20
C GLU A 83 10.76 6.99 5.71
N VAL A 84 9.49 7.38 5.56
CA VAL A 84 8.34 6.52 5.89
C VAL A 84 8.29 5.30 4.98
N MET A 85 8.44 5.48 3.66
CA MET A 85 8.47 4.37 2.70
C MET A 85 9.60 3.39 3.00
N ALA A 86 10.81 3.90 3.27
CA ALA A 86 11.96 3.07 3.63
C ALA A 86 11.73 2.30 4.95
N ALA A 87 11.14 2.95 5.96
CA ALA A 87 10.80 2.29 7.22
C ALA A 87 9.74 1.19 7.03
N CYS A 88 8.74 1.43 6.17
CA CYS A 88 7.74 0.41 5.82
C CYS A 88 8.36 -0.79 5.09
N ALA A 89 9.28 -0.55 4.16
CA ALA A 89 9.95 -1.61 3.40
C ALA A 89 10.80 -2.53 4.30
N ASN A 90 11.46 -1.95 5.30
CA ASN A 90 12.35 -2.64 6.24
C ASN A 90 11.67 -3.14 7.52
N ALA A 91 10.34 -3.05 7.61
CA ALA A 91 9.61 -3.46 8.80
C ALA A 91 9.72 -4.98 9.03
N ILE A 92 10.14 -5.37 10.24
CA ILE A 92 10.20 -6.78 10.65
C ILE A 92 8.78 -7.30 10.84
N ARG A 93 8.44 -8.38 10.13
CA ARG A 93 7.14 -9.05 10.21
C ARG A 93 7.36 -10.49 10.64
N PRO A 94 6.92 -10.89 11.85
CA PRO A 94 6.98 -12.29 12.28
C PRO A 94 6.36 -13.20 11.22
N GLU A 95 6.98 -14.35 10.97
CA GLU A 95 6.56 -15.34 9.97
C GLU A 95 6.64 -14.89 8.49
N GLN A 96 7.23 -13.72 8.19
CA GLN A 96 7.46 -13.25 6.82
C GLN A 96 8.93 -12.97 6.57
N LYS A 97 9.43 -13.30 5.37
CA LYS A 97 10.82 -13.06 4.95
C LYS A 97 11.14 -11.60 4.63
N GLY A 98 10.16 -10.69 4.71
CA GLY A 98 10.29 -9.29 4.37
C GLY A 98 8.94 -8.68 4.03
N THR A 99 8.96 -7.55 3.34
CA THR A 99 7.75 -6.90 2.81
C THR A 99 7.70 -6.99 1.30
N TRP A 100 6.55 -6.65 0.73
CA TRP A 100 6.35 -6.56 -0.73
C TRP A 100 6.88 -5.24 -1.32
N ILE A 101 7.43 -4.35 -0.50
CA ILE A 101 7.81 -3.00 -0.93
C ILE A 101 9.24 -3.08 -1.50
N THR A 102 9.31 -3.26 -2.82
CA THR A 102 10.53 -3.30 -3.64
C THR A 102 11.15 -1.91 -3.84
N ASP A 103 12.40 -1.86 -4.32
CA ASP A 103 13.03 -0.59 -4.69
C ASP A 103 12.29 0.09 -5.85
N GLN A 104 11.75 -0.71 -6.79
CA GLN A 104 10.85 -0.21 -7.83
C GLN A 104 9.59 0.45 -7.23
N MET A 105 8.94 -0.19 -6.26
CA MET A 105 7.77 0.36 -5.58
C MET A 105 8.08 1.66 -4.86
N ILE A 106 9.21 1.74 -4.16
CA ILE A 106 9.66 2.97 -3.51
C ILE A 106 9.82 4.07 -4.56
N ARG A 107 10.59 3.84 -5.63
CA ARG A 107 10.79 4.85 -6.70
C ARG A 107 9.47 5.32 -7.32
N ALA A 108 8.56 4.41 -7.61
CA ALA A 108 7.28 4.74 -8.23
C ALA A 108 6.43 5.64 -7.33
N TYR A 109 6.35 5.32 -6.04
CA TYR A 109 5.55 6.10 -5.09
C TYR A 109 6.23 7.42 -4.70
N LEU A 110 7.57 7.49 -4.73
CA LEU A 110 8.29 8.76 -4.59
C LEU A 110 7.98 9.72 -5.74
N ASN A 111 7.86 9.21 -6.97
CA ASN A 111 7.50 10.03 -8.14
C ASN A 111 6.00 10.38 -8.18
N PHE A 112 5.15 9.62 -7.50
CA PHE A 112 3.71 9.85 -7.43
C PHE A 112 3.30 10.78 -6.27
N HIS A 113 4.17 10.94 -5.26
CA HIS A 113 3.98 11.81 -4.10
C HIS A 113 4.10 13.29 -4.45
#